data_AF-A0A6L6PJ09-F1
#
_entry.id   AF-A0A6L6PJ09-F1
#
_cell.length_a   1.000
_cell.length_b   1.000
_cell.length_c   1.000
_cell.angle_alpha   90.00
_cell.angle_beta   90.00
_cell.angle_gamma   90.00
#
_symmetry.space_group_name_H-M   'P 1'
#
loop_
_entity.id
_entity.type
_entity.pdbx_description
1 polymer ?
#
loop_
_entity_poly.entity_id
_entity_poly.type
_entity_poly.pdbx_seq_one_letter_code
_entity_poly.pdbx_strand_id
1 'polypeptide(L)' 'MAEQDCNYAELALRLAASDCADALAGVARPGYLMLYFLRKADSAGAALSCAIADVERAIPTAELIAIRSDFKPS' A
#
# COMPACT_ATOMS: atom_id res chain seq x y z
N MET A 1 -7.82 26.99 4.26
CA MET A 1 -8.04 26.21 3.02
C MET A 1 -7.03 25.08 3.04
N ALA A 2 -7.52 23.86 2.83
CA ALA A 2 -6.85 22.62 3.13
C ALA A 2 -5.80 22.30 2.06
N GLU A 3 -4.55 22.68 2.32
CA GLU A 3 -3.43 22.42 1.41
C GLU A 3 -2.34 21.67 2.15
N GLN A 4 -2.69 20.52 2.71
CA GLN A 4 -1.74 19.42 2.96
C GLN A 4 -2.42 18.09 2.62
N ASP A 5 -3.00 18.06 1.42
CA ASP A 5 -3.16 16.82 0.65
C ASP A 5 -1.77 16.54 0.07
N CYS A 6 -0.99 15.67 0.70
CA CYS A 6 0.24 15.14 0.10
C CYS A 6 -0.17 14.34 -1.14
N ASN A 7 -0.43 15.05 -2.25
CA ASN A 7 -1.13 14.63 -3.48
C ASN A 7 -1.49 13.14 -3.55
N TYR A 8 -2.48 12.72 -2.77
CA TYR A 8 -2.79 11.29 -2.62
C TYR A 8 -3.29 10.71 -3.95
N ALA A 9 -3.88 11.55 -4.80
CA ALA A 9 -4.26 11.20 -6.15
C ALA A 9 -3.05 10.79 -7.00
N GLU A 10 -1.92 11.49 -6.90
CA GLU A 10 -0.70 11.13 -7.62
C GLU A 10 -0.06 9.86 -7.06
N LEU A 11 -0.07 9.67 -5.74
CA LEU A 11 0.38 8.42 -5.13
C LEU A 11 -0.49 7.24 -5.59
N ALA A 12 -1.82 7.43 -5.66
CA ALA A 12 -2.74 6.42 -6.17
C ALA A 12 -2.46 6.08 -7.64
N LEU A 13 -2.18 7.09 -8.48
CA LEU A 13 -1.81 6.86 -9.89
C LEU A 13 -0.47 6.10 -10.02
N ARG A 14 0.53 6.42 -9.20
CA ARG A 14 1.81 5.70 -9.18
C ARG A 14 1.66 4.25 -8.76
N LEU A 15 0.81 3.98 -7.75
CA LEU A 15 0.48 2.62 -7.32
C LEU A 15 -0.26 1.85 -8.42
N ALA A 16 -1.24 2.48 -9.07
CA ALA A 16 -2.01 1.88 -10.16
C ALA A 16 -1.16 1.60 -11.41
N ALA A 17 -0.13 2.40 -11.66
CA ALA A 17 0.85 2.18 -12.74
C ALA A 17 1.93 1.15 -12.39
N SER A 18 1.99 0.71 -11.13
CA SER A 18 2.91 -0.31 -10.63
C SER A 18 2.17 -1.64 -10.45
N ASP A 19 2.84 -2.66 -9.91
CA ASP A 19 2.20 -3.95 -9.61
C ASP A 19 1.20 -3.87 -8.43
N CYS A 20 0.82 -2.66 -7.97
CA CYS A 20 -0.11 -2.42 -6.86
C CYS A 20 -1.55 -2.12 -7.32
N ALA A 21 -1.93 -2.49 -8.54
CA ALA A 21 -3.28 -2.22 -9.07
C ALA A 21 -4.40 -2.95 -8.30
N ASP A 22 -4.06 -3.99 -7.54
CA ASP A 22 -4.94 -4.75 -6.65
C ASP A 22 -5.07 -4.15 -5.23
N ALA A 23 -4.45 -2.99 -4.98
CA ALA A 23 -4.49 -2.30 -3.71
C ALA A 23 -5.58 -1.23 -3.65
N LEU A 24 -6.39 -1.26 -2.59
CA LEU A 24 -7.25 -0.15 -2.21
C LEU A 24 -6.46 0.85 -1.37
N ALA A 25 -6.36 2.09 -1.83
CA ALA A 25 -5.74 3.18 -1.10
C ALA A 25 -6.75 3.98 -0.28
N GLY A 26 -6.41 4.26 0.98
CA GLY A 26 -7.20 5.09 1.89
C GLY A 26 -6.31 6.03 2.70
N VAL A 27 -6.88 7.12 3.18
CA VAL A 27 -6.19 8.10 4.04
C VAL A 27 -6.88 8.11 5.39
N ALA A 28 -6.21 7.58 6.41
CA ALA A 28 -6.75 7.56 7.77
C ALA A 28 -6.53 8.91 8.48
N ARG A 29 -5.34 9.50 8.30
CA ARG A 29 -4.95 10.82 8.82
C ARG A 29 -3.96 11.49 7.85
N PRO A 30 -3.84 12.82 7.83
CA PRO A 30 -2.86 13.51 7.01
C PRO A 30 -1.44 12.96 7.23
N GLY A 31 -0.73 12.66 6.14
CA GLY A 31 0.59 12.04 6.13
C GLY A 31 0.60 10.50 6.19
N TYR A 32 -0.55 9.85 6.35
CA TYR A 32 -0.65 8.39 6.45
C TYR A 32 -1.48 7.81 5.31
N LEU A 33 -0.79 7.12 4.40
CA LEU A 33 -1.41 6.32 3.35
C LEU A 33 -1.61 4.89 3.86
N MET A 34 -2.84 4.40 3.82
CA MET A 34 -3.20 3.03 4.16
C MET A 34 -3.52 2.26 2.89
N LEU A 35 -2.92 1.08 2.74
CA LEU A 35 -3.11 0.22 1.58
C LEU A 35 -3.70 -1.11 2.03
N TYR A 36 -4.75 -1.55 1.35
CA TYR A 36 -5.37 -2.86 1.56
C TYR A 36 -5.26 -3.68 0.28
N PHE A 37 -4.49 -4.76 0.33
CA PHE A 37 -4.21 -5.61 -0.83
C PHE A 37 -5.16 -6.79 -0.90
N LEU A 38 -5.61 -7.10 -2.11
CA LEU A 38 -6.38 -8.31 -2.45
C LEU A 38 -5.55 -9.24 -3.35
N ARG A 39 -4.35 -9.61 -2.89
CA ARG A 39 -3.38 -10.37 -3.68
C ARG A 39 -3.45 -11.87 -3.45
N LYS A 40 -3.28 -12.65 -4.52
CA LYS A 40 -3.03 -14.10 -4.43
C LYS A 40 -1.55 -14.39 -4.31
N ALA A 41 -1.17 -15.22 -3.35
CA ALA A 41 0.18 -15.76 -3.21
C ALA A 41 0.13 -17.13 -2.52
N ASP A 42 1.24 -17.87 -2.57
CA ASP A 42 1.37 -19.19 -1.93
C ASP A 42 1.30 -19.13 -0.39
N SER A 43 1.56 -17.96 0.20
CA SER A 43 1.42 -17.74 1.64
C SER A 43 1.15 -16.27 1.94
N ALA A 44 0.63 -15.99 3.13
CA ALA A 44 0.47 -14.63 3.62
C ALA A 44 1.81 -13.88 3.66
N GLY A 45 2.90 -14.54 4.08
CA GLY A 45 4.23 -13.94 4.09
C GLY A 45 4.69 -13.51 2.70
N ALA A 46 4.50 -14.37 1.69
CA ALA A 46 4.83 -14.04 0.30
C ALA A 46 4.00 -12.86 -0.21
N ALA A 47 2.69 -12.81 0.08
CA ALA A 47 1.84 -11.69 -0.29
C ALA A 47 2.31 -10.37 0.34
N LEU A 48 2.66 -10.39 1.64
CA LEU A 48 3.16 -9.20 2.33
C LEU A 48 4.51 -8.73 1.77
N SER A 49 5.48 -9.65 1.58
CA SER A 49 6.80 -9.29 1.05
C SER A 49 6.74 -8.70 -0.36
N CYS A 50 5.91 -9.28 -1.24
CA CYS A 50 5.68 -8.69 -2.58
C CYS A 50 5.04 -7.31 -2.46
N ALA A 51 3.97 -7.16 -1.67
CA ALA A 51 3.29 -5.89 -1.50
C ALA A 51 4.22 -4.78 -0.98
N ILE A 52 5.09 -5.08 -0.02
CA ILE A 52 6.08 -4.11 0.47
C ILE A 52 7.03 -3.69 -0.66
N ALA A 53 7.62 -4.66 -1.36
CA ALA A 53 8.58 -4.38 -2.44
C ALA A 53 7.96 -3.54 -3.57
N ASP A 54 6.70 -3.80 -3.91
CA ASP A 54 6.00 -3.04 -4.96
C ASP A 54 5.66 -1.62 -4.49
N VAL A 55 5.31 -1.43 -3.22
CA VAL A 55 5.08 -0.10 -2.64
C VAL A 55 6.37 0.70 -2.56
N GLU A 56 7.47 0.09 -2.12
CA GLU A 56 8.79 0.74 -2.09
C GLU A 56 9.24 1.15 -3.51
N ARG A 57 8.93 0.33 -4.52
CA ARG A 57 9.22 0.68 -5.91
C ARG A 57 8.32 1.80 -6.42
N ALA A 58 7.03 1.76 -6.11
CA ALA A 58 6.06 2.77 -6.55
C ALA A 58 6.30 4.12 -5.87
N ILE A 59 6.66 4.10 -4.58
CA ILE A 59 6.82 5.26 -3.70
C ILE A 59 8.10 5.05 -2.84
N PRO A 60 9.30 5.32 -3.37
CA PRO A 60 10.57 5.04 -2.68
C PRO A 60 10.83 5.91 -1.46
N THR A 61 10.04 6.97 -1.28
CA THR A 61 10.08 7.84 -0.09
C THR A 61 9.08 7.42 0.98
N ALA A 62 8.31 6.35 0.77
CA ALA A 62 7.36 5.85 1.76
C ALA A 62 8.10 5.09 2.87
N GLU A 63 7.61 5.24 4.11
CA GLU A 63 8.08 4.48 5.26
C GLU A 63 7.00 3.50 5.71
N LEU A 64 7.37 2.22 5.88
CA LEU A 64 6.44 1.20 6.38
C LEU A 64 6.26 1.35 7.90
N ILE A 65 5.11 1.91 8.30
CA ILE A 65 4.79 2.12 9.73
C ILE A 65 4.19 0.87 10.38
N ALA A 66 3.32 0.15 9.68
CA ALA A 66 2.66 -1.04 10.20
C ALA A 66 2.20 -1.97 9.08
N ILE A 67 2.16 -3.27 9.38
CA ILE A 67 1.65 -4.31 8.49
C ILE A 67 0.85 -5.35 9.27
N ARG A 68 -0.26 -5.81 8.69
CA ARG A 68 -1.14 -6.83 9.26
C ARG A 68 -1.64 -7.73 8.15
N SER A 69 -1.73 -9.03 8.43
CA SER A 69 -2.45 -9.99 7.60
C SER A 69 -3.61 -10.53 8.41
N ASP A 70 -4.76 -10.69 7.77
CA ASP A 70 -5.91 -11.40 8.37
C ASP A 70 -5.79 -12.92 8.22
N PHE A 71 -4.76 -13.41 7.50
CA PHE A 71 -4.53 -14.84 7.33
C PHE A 71 -4.36 -15.53 8.69
N LYS A 72 -5.23 -16.50 8.96
CA LYS A 72 -5.14 -17.38 10.11
C LYS A 72 -4.73 -18.78 9.63
N PRO A 73 -3.53 -19.28 9.99
CA PRO A 73 -3.20 -20.67 9.75
C PRO A 73 -4.18 -21.57 10.54
N SER A 74 -4.63 -22.65 9.90
CA SER A 74 -5.51 -23.68 10.49
C SER A 74 -4.75 -24.62 11.40
#